data_AF-A0A7W3QLV9-F1
#
_entry.id   AF-A0A7W3QLV9-F1
#
_cell.length_a   1.000
_cell.length_b   1.000
_cell.length_c   1.000
_cell.angle_alpha   90.00
_cell.angle_beta   90.00
_cell.angle_gamma   90.00
#
_symmetry.space_group_name_H-M   'P 1'
#
loop_
_entity.id
_entity.type
_entity.pdbx_description
1 polymer ?
#
loop_
_entity_poly.entity_id
_entity_poly.type
_entity_poly.pdbx_seq_one_letter_code
_entity_poly.pdbx_strand_id
1 'polypeptide(L)' 'MGELSRTIQQRLDDAYASLRAAHAEGDTYLADIRQEEIKELRRIAANNDIGVEVGVEPPRCD' A
#
# COMPACT_ATOMS: atom_id res chain seq x y z
N MET A 1 -17.35 -6.82 7.90
CA MET A 1 -15.88 -6.75 7.82
C MET A 1 -15.50 -6.48 6.36
N GLY A 2 -15.54 -5.23 5.88
CA GLY A 2 -15.36 -4.99 4.43
C GLY A 2 -15.23 -3.53 3.99
N GLU A 3 -15.62 -2.57 4.83
CA GLU A 3 -15.43 -1.15 4.54
C GLU A 3 -13.96 -0.74 4.72
N LEU A 4 -13.36 -1.08 5.87
CA LEU A 4 -11.96 -0.77 6.17
C LEU A 4 -10.99 -1.39 5.14
N SER A 5 -11.18 -2.67 4.78
CA SER A 5 -10.33 -3.33 3.78
C SER A 5 -10.47 -2.69 2.39
N ARG A 6 -11.69 -2.34 1.98
CA ARG A 6 -11.93 -1.61 0.72
C ARG A 6 -11.27 -0.23 0.74
N THR A 7 -11.38 0.50 1.84
CA THR A 7 -10.75 1.82 1.99
C THR A 7 -9.23 1.73 1.94
N ILE A 8 -8.63 0.75 2.62
CA ILE A 8 -7.17 0.53 2.59
C ILE A 8 -6.72 0.15 1.19
N GLN A 9 -7.44 -0.74 0.50
CA GLN A 9 -7.11 -1.12 -0.88
C GLN A 9 -7.17 0.09 -1.82
N GLN A 10 -8.25 0.88 -1.75
CA GLN A 10 -8.39 2.09 -2.57
C GLN A 10 -7.25 3.08 -2.32
N ARG A 11 -6.91 3.34 -1.06
CA ARG A 11 -5.81 4.24 -0.72
C ARG A 11 -4.45 3.72 -1.19
N LEU A 12 -4.23 2.41 -1.15
CA LEU A 12 -3.01 1.81 -1.69
C LEU A 12 -2.93 1.98 -3.19
N ASP A 13 -4.01 1.70 -3.91
CA ASP A 13 -4.08 1.87 -5.37
C ASP A 13 -3.79 3.32 -5.78
N ASP A 14 -4.39 4.28 -5.07
CA ASP A 14 -4.17 5.71 -5.26
C ASP A 14 -2.72 6.11 -4.96
N ALA A 15 -2.15 5.62 -3.85
CA ALA A 15 -0.77 5.90 -3.48
C ALA A 15 0.23 5.30 -4.49
N TYR A 16 -0.02 4.11 -5.02
CA TYR A 16 0.79 3.51 -6.09
C TYR A 16 0.68 4.27 -7.41
N ALA A 17 -0.52 4.71 -7.78
CA ALA A 17 -0.71 5.53 -8.97
C ALA A 17 0.05 6.86 -8.84
N SER A 18 -0.07 7.53 -7.68
CA SER A 18 0.63 8.78 -7.41
C SER A 18 2.15 8.59 -7.32
N LEU A 19 2.64 7.48 -6.77
CA LEU A 19 4.08 7.17 -6.75
C LEU A 19 4.64 7.00 -8.16
N ARG A 20 3.91 6.31 -9.05
CA ARG A 20 4.31 6.17 -10.45
C ARG A 20 4.35 7.52 -11.17
N ALA A 21 3.36 8.38 -10.92
CA ALA A 21 3.36 9.74 -11.45
C ALA A 21 4.54 10.57 -10.93
N ALA A 22 4.80 10.54 -9.62
CA ALA A 22 5.93 11.22 -9.01
C ALA A 22 7.27 10.77 -9.61
N HIS A 23 7.45 9.47 -9.84
CA HIS A 23 8.64 8.97 -10.52
C HIS A 23 8.75 9.42 -11.99
N ALA A 24 7.62 9.47 -12.71
CA ALA A 24 7.59 9.93 -14.10
C ALA A 24 7.89 11.44 -14.21
N GLU A 25 7.47 12.23 -13.23
CA GLU A 25 7.69 13.68 -13.14
C GLU A 25 9.06 14.04 -12.54
N GLY A 26 9.78 13.06 -11.98
CA GLY A 26 11.04 13.29 -11.27
C GLY A 26 10.87 13.93 -9.89
N ASP A 27 9.64 13.94 -9.35
CA ASP A 27 9.33 14.47 -8.02
C ASP A 27 9.74 13.46 -6.94
N THR A 28 11.01 13.50 -6.59
CA THR A 28 11.61 12.64 -5.57
C THR A 28 11.01 12.85 -4.18
N TYR A 29 10.56 14.06 -3.87
CA TYR A 29 9.95 14.38 -2.58
C TYR A 29 8.56 13.74 -2.46
N LEU A 30 7.73 13.90 -3.48
CA LEU A 30 6.42 13.26 -3.53
C LEU A 30 6.54 11.73 -3.57
N ALA A 31 7.54 11.20 -4.28
CA ALA A 31 7.80 9.77 -4.30
C ALA A 31 8.10 9.20 -2.90
N ASP A 32 8.95 9.89 -2.12
CA ASP A 32 9.29 9.47 -0.75
C ASP A 32 8.04 9.48 0.16
N ILE A 33 7.22 10.54 0.08
CA ILE A 33 5.95 10.63 0.82
C ILE A 33 5.02 9.47 0.47
N ARG A 34 4.86 9.15 -0.82
CA ARG A 34 3.98 8.06 -1.25
C ARG A 34 4.50 6.70 -0.82
N GLN A 35 5.81 6.50 -0.79
CA GLN A 35 6.39 5.26 -0.28
C GLN A 35 6.12 5.08 1.23
N GLU A 36 6.24 6.14 2.03
CA GLU A 36 5.91 6.08 3.46
C GLU A 36 4.42 5.82 3.71
N GLU A 37 3.53 6.48 2.96
CA GLU A 37 2.08 6.23 3.03
C GLU A 37 1.74 4.75 2.69
N ILE A 38 2.37 4.19 1.66
CA ILE A 38 2.18 2.78 1.29
C ILE A 38 2.63 1.85 2.41
N LYS A 39 3.76 2.14 3.06
CA LYS A 39 4.27 1.34 4.19
C LYS A 39 3.29 1.37 5.37
N GLU A 40 2.77 2.55 5.71
CA GLU A 40 1.83 2.71 6.81
C GLU A 40 0.50 2.03 6.53
N LEU A 41 -0.07 2.19 5.32
CA LEU A 41 -1.31 1.52 4.94
C LEU A 41 -1.18 -0.01 4.99
N ARG A 42 -0.04 -0.56 4.56
CA ARG A 42 0.27 -2.00 4.69
C ARG A 42 0.37 -2.43 6.15
N ARG A 43 0.98 -1.61 7.01
CA ARG A 43 1.08 -1.89 8.45
C ARG A 43 -0.30 -1.89 9.11
N ILE A 44 -1.14 -0.92 8.79
CA ILE A 44 -2.53 -0.87 9.28
C ILE A 44 -3.26 -2.12 8.85
N ALA A 45 -3.11 -2.54 7.60
CA ALA A 45 -3.77 -3.74 7.10
C ALA A 45 -3.30 -5.00 7.84
N ALA A 46 -1.99 -5.18 8.01
CA ALA A 46 -1.42 -6.30 8.75
C ALA A 46 -1.90 -6.32 10.22
N ASN A 47 -1.97 -5.16 10.87
CA ASN A 47 -2.46 -5.04 12.25
C ASN A 47 -3.97 -5.36 12.39
N ASN A 48 -4.73 -5.34 11.29
CA ASN A 48 -6.15 -5.63 11.27
C ASN A 48 -6.46 -6.99 10.60
N ASP A 49 -5.44 -7.83 10.36
CA ASP A 49 -5.54 -9.10 9.63
C ASP A 49 -6.21 -8.96 8.24
N ILE A 50 -6.04 -7.79 7.62
CA ILE A 50 -6.51 -7.51 6.28
C ILE A 50 -5.45 -8.00 5.30
N GLY A 51 -5.72 -9.12 4.65
CA GLY A 51 -4.90 -9.66 3.57
C GLY A 51 -4.91 -8.72 2.37
N VAL A 52 -4.04 -7.70 2.39
CA VAL A 52 -3.76 -6.92 1.18
C VAL A 52 -2.80 -7.73 0.35
N GLU A 53 -3.32 -8.31 -0.72
CA GLU A 53 -2.58 -9.19 -1.61
C GLU A 53 -1.57 -8.39 -2.42
N VAL A 54 -0.46 -8.02 -1.80
CA VAL A 54 0.68 -7.42 -2.49
C VAL A 54 1.78 -8.46 -2.58
N GLY A 55 1.55 -9.53 -3.36
CA GLY A 55 2.61 -10.38 -3.91
C GLY A 55 3.66 -10.91 -2.93
N VAL A 56 3.32 -11.15 -1.67
CA VAL A 56 4.14 -11.94 -0.75
C VAL A 56 3.23 -13.04 -0.22
N GLU A 57 3.31 -14.21 -0.84
CA GLU A 57 2.82 -15.43 -0.19
C GLU A 57 3.47 -15.49 1.20
N PRO A 58 2.71 -15.58 2.30
CA PRO A 58 3.30 -15.96 3.57
C PRO A 58 3.91 -17.36 3.39
N PRO A 59 5.06 -17.68 4.01
CA PRO A 59 5.60 -19.03 3.94
C PRO A 59 4.51 -19.96 4.43
N ARG A 60 4.06 -20.87 3.55
CA ARG A 60 3.26 -22.02 3.96
C ARG A 60 4.10 -22.73 5.02
N CYS A 61 3.64 -22.70 6.27
CA CYS A 61 4.20 -23.57 7.29
C CYS A 61 3.84 -25.01 6.88
N ASP A 62 4.85 -25.79 6.54
CA ASP A 62 4.80 -27.26 6.54
C ASP A 62 4.45 -27.81 7.93
#